data_AF-A0A143XFY5-F1
#
_entry.id   AF-A0A143XFY5-F1
#
_cell.length_a   1.000
_cell.length_b   1.000
_cell.length_c   1.000
_cell.angle_alpha   90.00
_cell.angle_beta   90.00
_cell.angle_gamma   90.00
#
_symmetry.space_group_name_H-M   'P 1'
#
loop_
_entity.id
_entity.type
_entity.pdbx_description
1 polymer ?
#
loop_
_entity_poly.entity_id
_entity_poly.type
_entity_poly.pdbx_seq_one_letter_code
_entity_poly.pdbx_strand_id
1 'polypeptide(L)'
;MRQYHMFSAKRMGWEQSYDYYPFPTDKYTKEEALSHFTPVKKETLKNNNRWYEYTAYEYQGETYYEIIYDGIYDEDNLISRGFTKRELDQI
;
A
#
# COMPACT_ATOMS: atom_id res chain seq x y z
N MET A 1 13.70 3.76 -18.95
CA MET A 1 13.68 3.76 -17.48
C MET A 1 12.37 3.12 -17.08
N ARG A 2 12.37 2.13 -16.17
CA ARG A 2 11.14 1.42 -15.81
C ARG A 2 10.27 2.32 -14.93
N GLN A 3 8.95 2.21 -15.11
CA GLN A 3 7.97 3.01 -14.37
C GLN A 3 7.14 2.10 -13.46
N TYR A 4 6.67 2.67 -12.35
CA TYR A 4 5.96 1.94 -11.31
C TYR A 4 4.74 2.73 -10.83
N HIS A 5 3.60 2.05 -10.70
CA HIS A 5 2.48 2.48 -9.89
C HIS A 5 2.89 2.45 -8.41
N MET A 6 2.92 3.61 -7.77
CA MET A 6 3.33 3.73 -6.38
C MET A 6 2.12 3.77 -5.45
N PHE A 7 2.14 2.94 -4.42
CA PHE A 7 1.14 2.94 -3.36
C PHE A 7 1.78 3.15 -1.99
N SER A 8 1.15 4.00 -1.18
CA SER A 8 1.42 4.14 0.25
C SER A 8 0.33 3.43 1.04
N ALA A 9 0.71 2.41 1.80
CA ALA A 9 -0.19 1.62 2.63
C ALA A 9 -0.04 2.06 4.10
N LYS A 10 -1.05 2.74 4.62
CA LYS A 10 -1.05 3.28 5.98
C LYS A 10 -1.26 2.18 7.00
N ARG A 11 -0.33 1.99 7.93
CA ARG A 11 -0.43 0.97 8.98
C ARG A 11 -1.56 1.29 9.96
N MET A 12 -2.04 0.24 10.61
CA MET A 12 -3.00 0.35 11.70
C MET A 12 -2.38 1.09 12.91
N GLY A 13 -3.18 1.89 13.60
CA GLY A 13 -2.77 2.61 14.80
C GLY A 13 -2.87 4.13 14.65
N TRP A 14 -2.36 4.83 15.67
CA TRP A 14 -2.39 6.30 15.72
C TRP A 14 -1.18 6.94 15.06
N GLU A 15 -0.08 6.19 14.93
CA GLU A 15 1.13 6.65 14.27
C GLU A 15 0.92 6.74 12.76
N GLN A 16 1.46 7.79 12.15
CA GLN A 16 1.45 7.94 10.69
C GLN A 16 2.65 7.18 10.09
N SER A 17 2.57 5.85 10.13
CA SER A 17 3.54 4.97 9.47
C SER A 17 2.96 4.35 8.21
N TYR A 18 3.80 4.20 7.19
CA TYR A 18 3.43 3.72 5.87
C TYR A 18 4.42 2.67 5.39
N ASP A 19 3.89 1.63 4.76
CA ASP A 19 4.66 0.75 3.89
C ASP A 19 4.45 1.18 2.44
N TYR A 20 5.47 0.97 1.61
CA TYR A 20 5.53 1.51 0.27
C TYR A 20 5.64 0.38 -0.75
N TYR A 21 4.71 0.36 -1.71
CA TYR A 21 4.57 -0.73 -2.66
C TYR A 21 4.61 -0.21 -4.11
N PRO A 22 5.76 -0.34 -4.79
CA PRO A 22 5.85 -0.11 -6.22
C PRO A 22 5.36 -1.34 -7.00
N PHE A 23 4.51 -1.12 -8.00
CA PHE A 23 4.06 -2.13 -8.97
C PHE A 23 4.48 -1.72 -10.38
N PRO A 24 5.19 -2.56 -11.14
CA PRO A 24 5.65 -2.17 -12.47
C PRO A 24 4.50 -1.89 -13.45
N THR A 25 4.52 -0.74 -14.13
CA THR A 25 3.43 -0.33 -15.06
C THR A 25 3.40 -1.17 -16.34
N ASP A 26 4.48 -1.88 -16.65
CA ASP A 26 4.59 -2.81 -17.78
C ASP A 26 3.95 -4.17 -17.49
N LYS A 27 3.70 -4.48 -16.21
CA LYS A 27 3.07 -5.72 -15.75
C LYS A 27 1.65 -5.51 -15.22
N TYR A 28 1.37 -4.35 -14.65
CA TYR A 28 0.10 -4.05 -13.98
C TYR A 28 -0.46 -2.72 -14.43
N THR A 29 -1.77 -2.68 -14.67
CA THR A 29 -2.53 -1.43 -14.60
C THR A 29 -2.67 -0.96 -13.15
N LYS A 30 -3.06 0.30 -12.96
CA LYS A 30 -3.36 0.84 -11.62
C LYS A 30 -4.44 0.02 -10.92
N GLU A 31 -5.49 -0.35 -11.64
CA GLU A 31 -6.64 -1.09 -11.09
C GLU A 31 -6.25 -2.51 -10.70
N GLU A 32 -5.43 -3.19 -11.50
CA GLU A 32 -4.88 -4.51 -11.16
C GLU A 32 -3.96 -4.44 -9.95
N ALA A 33 -3.05 -3.45 -9.90
CA ALA A 33 -2.17 -3.23 -8.76
C ALA A 33 -2.98 -2.97 -7.47
N LEU A 34 -4.02 -2.14 -7.54
CA LEU A 34 -4.90 -1.86 -6.41
C LEU A 34 -5.68 -3.10 -5.96
N SER A 35 -6.07 -3.98 -6.89
CA SER A 35 -6.83 -5.19 -6.58
C SER A 35 -6.09 -6.19 -5.67
N HIS A 36 -4.77 -6.10 -5.58
CA HIS A 36 -3.98 -6.89 -4.65
C HIS A 36 -4.25 -6.54 -3.17
N PHE A 37 -4.68 -5.31 -2.88
CA PHE A 37 -5.04 -4.87 -1.54
C PHE A 37 -6.49 -5.26 -1.25
N THR A 38 -6.68 -6.41 -0.61
CA THR A 38 -8.01 -6.99 -0.43
C THR A 38 -8.76 -6.27 0.70
N PRO A 39 -9.93 -5.67 0.44
CA PRO A 39 -10.70 -5.02 1.50
C PRO A 39 -11.30 -6.07 2.44
N VAL A 40 -11.17 -5.85 3.75
CA VAL A 40 -11.71 -6.71 4.81
C VAL A 40 -12.50 -5.87 5.81
N LYS A 41 -13.56 -6.46 6.37
CA LYS A 41 -14.33 -5.84 7.45
C LYS A 41 -13.71 -6.19 8.79
N LYS A 42 -13.41 -5.19 9.60
CA LYS A 42 -12.92 -5.34 10.98
C LYS A 42 -13.76 -4.49 11.92
N GLU A 43 -13.69 -4.83 13.21
CA GLU A 43 -14.43 -4.12 14.25
C GLU A 43 -13.46 -3.52 15.26
N THR A 44 -13.82 -2.36 15.81
CA THR A 44 -13.08 -1.73 16.89
C THR A 44 -14.02 -1.28 18.00
N LEU A 45 -13.63 -1.52 19.25
CA LEU A 45 -14.35 -1.07 20.42
C LEU A 45 -13.90 0.35 20.77
N LYS A 46 -14.81 1.31 20.74
CA LYS A 46 -14.52 2.69 21.15
C LYS A 46 -14.81 2.91 22.64
N ASN A 47 -14.32 4.03 23.17
CA ASN A 47 -14.44 4.43 24.57
C ASN A 47 -15.89 4.59 25.08
N ASN A 48 -16.89 4.54 24.19
CA ASN A 48 -18.31 4.53 24.53
C ASN A 48 -18.90 3.12 24.62
N ASN A 49 -18.06 2.08 24.71
CA ASN A 49 -18.42 0.67 24.78
C ASN A 49 -19.28 0.17 23.61
N ARG A 50 -19.16 0.80 22.43
CA ARG A 50 -19.81 0.36 21.21
C ARG A 50 -18.78 -0.14 20.20
N TRP A 51 -19.14 -1.22 19.52
CA TRP A 51 -18.38 -1.74 18.38
C TRP A 51 -18.71 -0.93 17.13
N TYR A 52 -17.66 -0.62 16.38
CA TYR A 52 -17.76 0.06 15.09
C TYR A 52 -17.07 -0.78 14.04
N GLU A 53 -17.80 -1.12 12.99
CA GLU A 53 -17.22 -1.72 11.79
C GLU A 53 -16.43 -0.67 11.01
N TYR A 54 -15.29 -1.07 10.47
CA TYR A 54 -14.52 -0.31 9.50
C TYR A 54 -13.94 -1.25 8.43
N THR A 55 -13.61 -0.67 7.28
CA THR A 55 -12.89 -1.40 6.22
C THR A 55 -11.40 -1.22 6.44
N ALA A 56 -10.67 -2.33 6.46
CA ALA A 56 -9.21 -2.38 6.37
C ALA A 56 -8.80 -3.06 5.06
N TYR A 57 -7.50 -3.12 4.78
CA TYR A 57 -6.97 -3.73 3.56
C TYR A 57 -5.86 -4.71 3.92
N GLU A 58 -5.90 -5.92 3.36
CA GLU A 58 -4.90 -6.95 3.58
C GLU A 58 -4.04 -7.15 2.34
N TYR A 59 -2.72 -7.21 2.53
CA TYR A 59 -1.74 -7.48 1.48
C TYR A 59 -0.46 -8.09 2.06
N GLN A 60 0.06 -9.15 1.44
CA GLN A 60 1.28 -9.86 1.87
C GLN A 60 1.34 -10.24 3.36
N GLY A 61 0.18 -10.53 3.98
CA GLY A 61 0.07 -10.89 5.39
C GLY A 61 -0.05 -9.71 6.36
N GLU A 62 0.04 -8.47 5.85
CA GLU A 62 -0.12 -7.25 6.64
C GLU A 62 -1.54 -6.69 6.53
N THR A 63 -1.97 -5.93 7.55
CA THR A 63 -3.25 -5.21 7.57
C THR A 63 -3.03 -3.70 7.61
N TYR A 64 -3.65 -2.99 6.68
CA TYR A 64 -3.57 -1.55 6.51
C TYR A 64 -4.92 -0.87 6.78
N TYR A 65 -4.85 0.33 7.31
CA TYR A 65 -6.02 1.19 7.51
C TYR A 65 -6.50 1.80 6.20
N GLU A 66 -5.58 2.20 5.33
CA GLU A 66 -5.86 2.94 4.11
C GLU A 66 -4.78 2.66 3.06
N ILE A 67 -5.18 2.60 1.79
CA ILE A 67 -4.29 2.46 0.65
C ILE A 67 -4.39 3.72 -0.21
N ILE A 68 -3.26 4.37 -0.44
CA ILE A 68 -3.16 5.64 -1.16
C ILE A 68 -2.39 5.39 -2.45
N TYR A 69 -2.94 5.82 -3.59
CA TYR A 69 -2.23 5.81 -4.87
C TYR A 69 -1.48 7.13 -5.07
N ASP A 70 -0.15 7.07 -5.10
CA ASP A 70 0.71 8.26 -5.17
C ASP A 70 1.05 8.68 -6.61
N GLY A 71 0.70 7.87 -7.60
CA GLY A 71 0.98 8.13 -9.01
C GLY A 71 2.02 7.19 -9.62
N ILE A 72 2.57 7.61 -10.77
CA ILE A 72 3.61 6.88 -11.48
C ILE A 72 4.98 7.45 -11.10
N TYR A 73 5.92 6.57 -10.78
CA TYR A 73 7.29 6.89 -10.42
C TYR A 73 8.24 6.15 -11.34
N ASP A 74 9.27 6.85 -11.82
CA ASP A 74 10.37 6.19 -12.52
C ASP A 74 11.36 5.56 -11.51
N GLU A 75 12.13 4.58 -11.98
CA GLU A 75 13.18 3.88 -11.20
C GLU A 75 14.05 4.82 -10.36
N ASP A 76 14.54 5.92 -10.95
CA ASP A 76 15.38 6.89 -10.25
C ASP A 76 14.66 7.57 -9.07
N ASN A 77 13.35 7.85 -9.21
CA ASN A 77 12.57 8.41 -8.12
C ASN A 77 12.45 7.40 -6.96
N LEU A 78 12.29 6.11 -7.24
CA LEU A 78 12.21 5.08 -6.21
C LEU A 78 13.55 4.84 -5.54
N ILE A 79 14.65 4.86 -6.29
CA ILE A 79 16.00 4.77 -5.72
C ILE A 79 16.26 5.94 -4.77
N SER A 80 15.87 7.17 -5.14
CA SER A 80 15.99 8.34 -4.26
C SER A 80 15.19 8.22 -2.96
N ARG A 81 14.16 7.38 -2.94
CA ARG A 81 13.32 7.07 -1.78
C ARG A 81 13.83 5.90 -0.93
N GLY A 82 14.95 5.29 -1.31
CA GLY A 82 15.59 4.22 -0.54
C GLY A 82 15.36 2.82 -1.07
N PHE A 83 14.66 2.65 -2.19
CA PHE A 83 14.62 1.35 -2.87
C PHE A 83 15.96 1.04 -3.53
N THR A 84 16.37 -0.22 -3.51
CA THR A 84 17.51 -0.69 -4.27
C THR A 84 17.05 -1.19 -5.64
N LYS A 85 17.92 -1.06 -6.64
CA LYS A 85 17.66 -1.62 -7.97
C LYS A 85 17.35 -3.12 -7.93
N ARG A 86 18.02 -3.87 -7.04
CA ARG A 86 17.79 -5.30 -6.85
C ARG A 86 16.38 -5.62 -6.37
N GLU A 87 15.82 -4.82 -5.47
CA GLU A 87 14.43 -4.97 -5.02
C GLU A 87 13.45 -4.68 -6.16
N LEU A 88 13.71 -3.62 -6.93
CA LEU A 88 12.89 -3.22 -8.07
C LEU A 88 12.92 -4.23 -9.24
N ASP A 89 14.03 -4.94 -9.42
CA ASP A 89 14.17 -6.00 -10.43
C ASP A 89 13.46 -7.31 -10.03
N GLN A 90 13.15 -7.49 -8.74
CA GLN A 90 12.48 -8.70 -8.22
C GLN A 90 10.95 -8.61 -8.18
N ILE A 91 10.40 -7.43 -8.45
CA ILE A 91 8.96 -7.14 -8.57
C ILE A 91 8.50 -7.13 -10.04
#